data_AF-A0A212JRT0-F1
#
_entry.id   AF-A0A212JRT0-F1
#
_cell.length_a   1.000
_cell.length_b   1.000
_cell.length_c   1.000
_cell.angle_alpha   90.00
_cell.angle_beta   90.00
_cell.angle_gamma   90.00
#
_symmetry.space_group_name_H-M   'P 1'
#
loop_
_entity.id
_entity.type
_entity.pdbx_description
1 polymer ?
#
loop_
_entity_poly.entity_id
_entity_poly.type
_entity_poly.pdbx_seq_one_letter_code
_entity_poly.pdbx_strand_id
1 'polypeptide(L)'
;MILAAHRSRRTAHAFAIGQPVRLKGGFARLANSNGVYRVTRTLPLTGGSPQYRIRSEDDAHERVTTQDNLEAVHLSGTHSDLAEAVFRS
;
A
#
# COMPACT_ATOMS: atom_id res chain seq x y z
N MET A 1 2.14 -34.08 8.66
CA MET A 1 1.64 -32.96 9.49
C MET A 1 2.57 -31.77 9.25
N ILE A 2 2.16 -30.78 8.45
CA ILE A 2 2.93 -29.53 8.30
C ILE A 2 2.31 -28.53 9.25
N LEU A 3 3.06 -28.16 10.28
CA LEU A 3 2.67 -27.16 11.26
C LEU A 3 2.55 -25.82 10.51
N ALA A 4 1.33 -25.48 10.09
CA ALA A 4 1.02 -24.13 9.63
C ALA A 4 1.38 -23.21 10.79
N ALA A 5 2.54 -22.56 10.66
CA ALA A 5 3.11 -21.68 11.66
C ALA A 5 1.97 -20.83 12.21
N HIS A 6 1.80 -20.87 13.53
CA HIS A 6 1.05 -19.87 14.26
C HIS A 6 1.64 -18.52 13.84
N ARG A 7 1.07 -17.90 12.79
CA ARG A 7 1.29 -16.48 12.51
C ARG A 7 0.78 -15.81 13.77
N SER A 8 1.69 -15.53 14.69
CA SER A 8 1.44 -14.56 15.72
C SER A 8 0.87 -13.37 14.98
N ARG A 9 -0.43 -13.12 15.15
CA ARG A 9 -1.09 -11.90 14.72
C ARG A 9 -0.56 -10.80 15.63
N ARG A 10 0.75 -10.55 15.56
CA ARG A 10 1.25 -9.22 15.80
C ARG A 10 0.49 -8.41 14.79
N THR A 11 -0.18 -7.40 15.29
CA THR A 11 -0.66 -6.20 14.62
C THR A 11 0.49 -5.54 13.85
N ALA A 12 1.07 -6.30 12.92
CA ALA A 12 2.25 -5.98 12.18
C ALA A 12 1.82 -5.03 11.07
N HIS A 13 2.61 -3.99 10.88
CA HIS A 13 2.41 -3.08 9.78
C HIS A 13 2.48 -3.86 8.46
N ALA A 14 1.36 -3.98 7.75
CA ALA A 14 1.30 -4.62 6.44
C ALA A 14 1.96 -3.77 5.33
N PHE A 15 2.11 -2.47 5.56
CA PHE A 15 2.72 -1.55 4.60
C PHE A 15 4.05 -1.00 5.12
N ALA A 16 5.03 -0.89 4.22
CA ALA A 16 6.34 -0.31 4.51
C ALA A 16 6.41 1.18 4.14
N ILE A 17 7.32 1.92 4.77
CA ILE A 17 7.64 3.30 4.36
C ILE A 17 8.17 3.29 2.91
N GLY A 18 7.68 4.22 2.09
CA GLY A 18 7.97 4.32 0.65
C GLY A 18 7.02 3.53 -0.24
N GLN A 19 6.23 2.60 0.32
CA GLN A 19 5.32 1.77 -0.46
C GLN A 19 4.16 2.60 -1.03
N PRO A 20 3.84 2.42 -2.33
CA PRO A 20 2.68 3.05 -2.94
C PRO A 20 1.39 2.36 -2.48
N VAL A 21 0.47 3.16 -1.96
CA VAL A 21 -0.82 2.73 -1.41
C VAL A 21 -1.94 3.61 -1.93
N ARG A 22 -3.15 3.06 -1.96
CA ARG A 22 -4.38 3.72 -2.39
C ARG A 22 -5.40 3.68 -1.26
N LEU A 23 -6.32 4.64 -1.25
CA LEU A 23 -7.43 4.66 -0.28
C LEU A 23 -8.60 3.85 -0.86
N LYS A 24 -9.05 2.81 -0.12
CA LYS A 24 -10.10 1.89 -0.57
C LYS A 24 -11.48 2.54 -0.72
N GLY A 25 -11.83 3.51 0.12
CA GLY A 25 -13.18 4.11 0.15
C GLY A 25 -13.26 5.51 0.77
N GLY A 26 -14.35 6.20 0.47
CA GLY A 26 -14.70 7.53 1.00
C GLY A 26 -14.43 8.71 0.06
N PHE A 27 -14.77 9.92 0.51
CA PHE A 27 -14.56 11.19 -0.20
C PHE A 27 -13.13 11.37 -0.74
N ALA A 28 -12.14 10.75 -0.10
CA ALA A 28 -10.74 10.82 -0.52
C ALA A 28 -10.45 10.10 -1.85
N ARG A 29 -11.24 9.08 -2.24
CA ARG A 29 -11.13 8.42 -3.55
C ARG A 29 -11.75 9.27 -4.67
N LEU A 30 -12.79 10.06 -4.35
CA LEU A 30 -13.43 11.00 -5.27
C LEU A 30 -12.58 12.28 -5.46
N ALA A 31 -11.93 12.75 -4.39
CA ALA A 31 -11.13 13.97 -4.42
C ALA A 31 -9.85 13.83 -5.27
N ASN A 32 -9.23 12.63 -5.31
CA ASN A 32 -7.94 12.44 -5.97
C ASN A 32 -8.04 11.33 -7.02
N SER A 33 -8.27 11.70 -8.29
CA SER A 33 -8.39 10.78 -9.43
C SER A 33 -7.09 9.99 -9.73
N ASN A 34 -5.91 10.54 -9.38
CA ASN A 34 -4.63 9.80 -9.43
C ASN A 34 -4.43 8.91 -8.20
N GLY A 35 -4.95 9.28 -7.04
CA GLY A 35 -5.21 8.42 -5.88
C GLY A 35 -4.04 7.63 -5.26
N VAL A 36 -2.82 7.73 -5.77
CA VAL A 36 -1.65 7.03 -5.23
C VAL A 36 -0.99 7.89 -4.16
N TYR A 37 -0.78 7.29 -3.00
CA TYR A 37 -0.09 7.88 -1.88
C TYR A 37 1.15 7.06 -1.56
N ARG A 38 2.16 7.68 -0.96
CA ARG A 38 3.31 6.97 -0.38
C ARG A 38 3.21 6.94 1.13
N VAL A 39 3.45 5.78 1.73
CA VAL A 39 3.62 5.69 3.18
C VAL A 39 4.89 6.44 3.58
N THR A 40 4.78 7.47 4.41
CA THR A 40 5.93 8.22 4.93
C THR A 40 6.31 7.76 6.34
N ARG A 41 5.35 7.21 7.10
CA ARG A 41 5.60 6.74 8.46
C ARG A 41 4.59 5.69 8.91
N THR A 42 5.05 4.74 9.70
CA THR A 42 4.20 3.83 10.48
C THR A 42 3.94 4.41 11.86
N LEU A 43 2.69 4.36 12.33
CA LEU A 43 2.27 4.93 13.61
C LEU A 43 1.77 3.81 14.55
N PRO A 44 1.79 4.03 15.87
CA PRO A 44 1.22 3.09 16.83
C PRO A 44 -0.22 2.71 16.47
N LEU A 45 -0.63 1.54 16.95
CA LEU A 45 -2.00 1.06 16.83
C LEU A 45 -2.98 2.01 17.50
N THR A 46 -4.14 2.21 16.87
CA THR A 46 -5.25 2.93 17.49
C THR A 46 -6.53 2.19 17.17
N GLY A 47 -7.34 1.90 18.19
CA GLY A 47 -8.55 1.10 18.02
C GLY A 47 -8.29 -0.34 17.55
N GLY A 48 -7.08 -0.86 17.73
CA GLY A 48 -6.70 -2.22 17.29
C GLY A 48 -6.14 -2.31 15.87
N SER A 49 -6.17 -1.22 15.09
CA SER A 49 -5.65 -1.20 13.71
C SER A 49 -4.35 -0.39 13.59
N PRO A 50 -3.34 -0.87 12.84
CA PRO A 50 -2.12 -0.10 12.59
C PRO A 50 -2.43 1.18 11.82
N GLN A 51 -1.80 2.29 12.21
CA GLN A 51 -1.94 3.57 11.52
C GLN A 51 -0.72 3.89 10.65
N TYR A 52 -0.94 4.70 9.63
CA TYR A 52 0.06 5.14 8.67
C TYR A 52 -0.10 6.62 8.37
N ARG A 53 1.02 7.33 8.24
CA ARG A 53 1.06 8.62 7.54
C ARG A 53 1.36 8.35 6.08
N ILE A 54 0.51 8.91 5.22
CA ILE A 54 0.62 8.81 3.78
C ILE A 54 0.73 10.23 3.21
N ARG A 55 1.49 10.38 2.13
CA ARG A 55 1.61 11.65 1.40
C ARG A 55 1.17 11.45 -0.04
N SER A 56 0.34 12.38 -0.54
CA SER A 56 -0.05 12.40 -1.96
C SER A 56 1.17 12.80 -2.80
N GLU A 57 1.40 12.11 -3.92
CA GLU A 57 2.45 12.53 -4.86
C GLU A 57 2.05 13.82 -5.61
N ASP A 58 0.76 13.99 -5.92
CA ASP A 58 0.27 15.14 -6.68
C ASP A 58 0.17 16.43 -5.85
N ASP A 59 -0.24 16.32 -4.58
CA ASP A 59 -0.75 17.47 -3.82
C ASP A 59 0.08 17.79 -2.58
N ALA A 60 1.17 17.05 -2.34
CA ALA A 60 2.06 17.16 -1.18
C ALA A 60 1.40 17.04 0.22
N HIS A 61 0.08 16.93 0.31
CA HIS A 61 -0.66 16.81 1.57
C HIS A 61 -0.39 15.48 2.28
N GLU A 62 -0.13 15.58 3.58
CA GLU A 62 0.00 14.43 4.47
C GLU A 62 -1.35 14.10 5.11
N ARG A 63 -1.64 12.80 5.23
CA ARG A 63 -2.86 12.29 5.84
C ARG A 63 -2.51 11.11 6.75
N VAL A 64 -3.24 10.97 7.86
CA VAL A 64 -3.15 9.79 8.73
C VAL A 64 -4.35 8.89 8.42
N THR A 65 -4.10 7.59 8.25
CA THR A 65 -5.16 6.61 8.03
C THR A 65 -4.81 5.26 8.63
N THR A 66 -5.81 4.39 8.79
CA THR A 66 -5.64 3.02 9.29
C THR A 66 -5.34 2.04 8.15
N GLN A 67 -4.76 0.90 8.49
CA GLN A 67 -4.49 -0.19 7.56
C GLN A 67 -5.72 -0.61 6.75
N ASP A 68 -6.89 -0.65 7.39
CA ASP A 68 -8.13 -1.15 6.79
C ASP A 68 -8.62 -0.27 5.64
N ASN A 69 -8.27 1.02 5.67
CA ASN A 69 -8.61 2.00 4.64
C ASN A 69 -7.60 2.04 3.48
N LEU A 70 -6.53 1.25 3.56
CA LEU A 70 -5.46 1.22 2.56
C LEU A 70 -5.50 -0.06 1.72
N GLU A 71 -5.15 0.09 0.45
CA GLU A 71 -4.80 -1.01 -0.45
C GLU A 71 -3.40 -0.79 -1.03
N ALA A 72 -2.65 -1.87 -1.22
CA ALA A 72 -1.37 -1.79 -1.91
C ALA A 72 -1.61 -1.47 -3.38
N VAL A 73 -0.86 -0.51 -3.92
CA VAL A 73 -0.81 -0.29 -5.36
C VAL A 73 0.32 -1.16 -5.88
N HIS A 74 -0.03 -2.22 -6.58
CA HIS A 74 0.91 -2.84 -7.47
C HIS A 74 1.05 -1.91 -8.66
N LEU A 75 2.06 -1.03 -8.60
CA LEU A 75 2.61 -0.44 -9.80
C LEU A 75 3.27 -1.60 -10.54
N SER A 76 2.45 -2.41 -11.22
CA SER A 76 2.91 -3.28 -12.29
C SER A 76 3.47 -2.32 -13.31
N GLY A 77 4.74 -1.97 -13.14
CA GLY A 77 5.46 -1.23 -14.15
C GLY A 77 5.22 -1.99 -15.44
N THR A 78 4.73 -1.27 -16.44
CA THR A 78 4.91 -1.58 -17.85
C THR A 78 6.41 -1.77 -18.09
N HIS A 79 6.93 -2.93 -17.69
CA HIS A 79 8.35 -3.28 -17.72
C HIS A 79 8.47 -4.78 -17.40
N SER A 80 7.91 -5.65 -18.26
CA SER A 80 8.39 -7.04 -18.53
C SER A 80 7.34 -7.88 -19.29
N ASP A 81 6.92 -7.49 -20.49
CA ASP A 81 6.21 -8.44 -21.40
C ASP A 81 6.47 -8.17 -22.90
N LEU A 82 7.53 -7.41 -23.24
CA LEU A 82 8.01 -7.31 -24.63
C LEU A 82 9.52 -7.62 -24.76
N ALA A 83 10.14 -8.19 -23.72
CA ALA A 83 11.55 -8.60 -23.76
C ALA A 83 11.74 -10.13 -23.90
N GLU A 84 10.66 -10.91 -24.07
CA GLU A 84 10.69 -12.37 -24.22
C GLU A 84 10.01 -12.82 -25.53
N ALA A 85 10.24 -12.10 -26.63
CA ALA A 85 9.86 -12.57 -27.97
C ALA A 85 10.99 -12.48 -29.01
N VAL A 86 12.23 -12.14 -28.60
CA VAL A 86 13.38 -12.01 -29.51
C VAL A 86 14.29 -13.24 -29.51
N PHE A 87 14.06 -14.24 -28.66
CA PHE A 87 14.86 -15.46 -28.66
C PHE A 87 14.01 -16.72 -28.61
N ARG A 88 13.34 -17.03 -29.73
CA ARG A 88 13.07 -18.42 -30.06
C ARG A 88 13.25 -18.64 -31.57
N SER A 89 14.48 -19.09 -31.87
CA SER A 89 14.92 -19.97 -32.97
C SER A 89 14.24 -19.87 -34.33
#